data_AF-A0A014LCK3-F1
#
_entry.id   AF-A0A014LCK3-F1
#
_cell.length_a   1.000
_cell.length_b   1.000
_cell.length_c   1.000
_cell.angle_alpha   90.00
_cell.angle_beta   90.00
_cell.angle_gamma   90.00
#
_symmetry.space_group_name_H-M   'P 1'
#
loop_
_entity.id
_entity.type
_entity.pdbx_description
1 polymer ?
#
loop_
_entity_poly.entity_id
_entity_poly.type
_entity_poly.pdbx_seq_one_letter_code
_entity_poly.pdbx_strand_id
1 'polypeptide(L)'
;MTTCPQSSLVPGIELPDPETLTGHQLQGWNCALCGQRLLADQLLGTVVWTCGGVTKEAIELYACRPLCDEGRAAQQDGGHG
;
A
#
# COMPACT_ATOMS: atom_id res chain seq x y z
N MET A 1 -17.24 -18.65 18.68
CA MET A 1 -18.09 -18.09 17.62
C MET A 1 -17.84 -16.59 17.60
N THR A 2 -17.25 -15.93 16.63
CA THR A 2 -16.63 -16.28 15.35
C THR A 2 -15.57 -15.19 15.20
N THR A 3 -14.28 -15.51 15.32
CA THR A 3 -13.27 -14.58 14.83
C THR A 3 -13.35 -14.72 13.32
N CYS A 4 -14.06 -13.80 12.67
CA CYS A 4 -13.93 -13.67 11.23
C CYS A 4 -12.42 -13.52 10.97
N PRO A 5 -11.83 -14.21 9.97
CA PRO A 5 -10.49 -13.87 9.55
C PRO A 5 -10.60 -12.43 9.09
N GLN A 6 -10.18 -11.50 9.94
CA GLN A 6 -10.11 -10.10 9.61
C GLN A 6 -8.94 -10.03 8.63
N SER A 7 -9.21 -10.38 7.37
CA SER A 7 -8.41 -9.99 6.22
C SER A 7 -8.12 -8.52 6.49
N SER A 8 -6.86 -8.23 6.76
CA SER A 8 -6.37 -7.07 7.50
C SER A 8 -6.66 -5.74 6.81
N LEU A 9 -7.93 -5.41 6.63
CA LEU A 9 -8.41 -4.12 6.23
C LEU A 9 -8.20 -3.23 7.44
N VAL A 10 -7.19 -2.38 7.39
CA VAL A 10 -7.00 -1.36 8.41
C VAL A 10 -8.30 -0.54 8.45
N PRO A 11 -9.08 -0.59 9.55
CA PRO A 11 -10.37 0.08 9.58
C PRO A 11 -10.15 1.60 9.52
N GLY A 12 -10.68 2.23 8.48
CA GLY A 12 -10.60 3.68 8.27
C GLY A 12 -9.54 4.15 7.27
N ILE A 13 -8.79 3.25 6.61
CA ILE A 13 -7.92 3.63 5.50
C ILE A 13 -8.65 3.39 4.18
N GLU A 14 -8.82 4.46 3.40
CA GLU A 14 -9.32 4.37 2.03
C GLU A 14 -8.25 3.74 1.12
N LEU A 15 -8.64 2.71 0.36
CA LEU A 15 -7.73 2.06 -0.57
C LEU A 15 -7.51 2.98 -1.78
N PRO A 16 -6.26 3.33 -2.12
CA PRO A 16 -5.99 4.17 -3.27
C PRO A 16 -6.35 3.46 -4.57
N ASP A 17 -6.84 4.23 -5.55
CA ASP A 17 -7.22 3.73 -6.85
C ASP A 17 -6.01 3.09 -7.56
N PRO A 18 -6.08 1.80 -7.96
CA PRO A 18 -4.95 1.10 -8.58
C PRO A 18 -4.49 1.73 -9.90
N GLU A 19 -5.37 2.45 -10.57
CA GLU A 19 -5.10 3.20 -11.80
C GLU A 19 -4.26 4.46 -11.56
N THR A 20 -4.22 4.96 -10.34
CA THR A 20 -3.34 6.07 -9.90
C THR A 20 -2.01 5.57 -9.37
N LEU A 21 -1.92 4.28 -9.03
CA LEU A 21 -0.72 3.67 -8.46
C LEU A 21 0.32 3.35 -9.53
N THR A 22 1.57 3.47 -9.15
CA THR A 22 2.69 3.02 -9.98
C THR A 22 2.80 1.49 -9.96
N GLY A 23 3.39 0.91 -11.01
CA GLY A 23 3.63 -0.53 -11.05
C GLY A 23 4.36 -1.06 -9.81
N HIS A 24 5.30 -0.31 -9.24
CA HIS A 24 6.01 -0.70 -8.01
C HIS A 24 5.10 -0.77 -6.78
N GLN A 25 4.07 0.07 -6.70
CA GLN A 25 3.09 0.02 -5.63
C GLN A 25 2.13 -1.17 -5.81
N LEU A 26 1.69 -1.41 -7.06
CA LEU A 26 0.87 -2.58 -7.40
C LEU A 26 1.61 -3.91 -7.16
N GLN A 27 2.93 -3.93 -7.33
CA GLN A 27 3.76 -5.11 -7.03
C GLN A 27 4.06 -5.28 -5.53
N GLY A 28 3.57 -4.39 -4.66
CA GLY A 28 3.86 -4.42 -3.23
C GLY A 28 5.33 -4.13 -2.90
N TRP A 29 6.06 -3.44 -3.77
CA TRP A 29 7.45 -3.01 -3.50
C TRP A 29 7.48 -1.67 -2.78
N ASN A 30 6.52 -0.81 -3.12
CA ASN A 30 6.34 0.50 -2.52
C ASN A 30 4.98 0.60 -1.83
N CYS A 31 4.92 1.45 -0.80
CA CYS A 31 3.72 1.74 -0.05
C CYS A 31 2.66 2.33 -0.98
N ALA A 32 1.46 1.75 -0.98
CA ALA A 32 0.34 2.25 -1.78
C ALA A 32 -0.08 3.67 -1.38
N LEU A 33 0.16 4.10 -0.13
CA LEU A 33 -0.19 5.44 0.36
C LEU A 33 0.87 6.49 0.05
N CYS A 34 2.14 6.26 0.43
CA CYS A 34 3.19 7.29 0.32
C CYS A 34 4.19 7.05 -0.83
N GLY A 35 4.12 5.92 -1.53
CA GLY A 35 5.02 5.57 -2.63
C GLY A 35 6.47 5.26 -2.21
N GLN A 36 6.79 5.28 -0.91
CA GLN A 36 8.11 4.91 -0.39
C GLN A 36 8.34 3.40 -0.44
N ARG A 37 9.60 2.98 -0.51
CA ARG A 37 9.97 1.56 -0.48
C ARG A 37 9.52 0.91 0.83
N LEU A 38 8.84 -0.23 0.73
CA LEU A 38 8.40 -0.99 1.88
C LEU A 38 9.60 -1.65 2.55
N LEU A 39 9.80 -1.34 3.83
CA LEU A 39 10.76 -2.00 4.73
C LEU A 39 10.08 -3.04 5.62
N ALA A 40 8.80 -2.80 5.93
CA ALA A 40 7.89 -3.70 6.58
C ALA A 40 6.52 -3.51 5.93
N ASP A 41 5.99 -4.57 5.31
CA ASP A 41 4.72 -4.56 4.62
C ASP A 41 3.55 -4.83 5.59
N GLN A 42 2.49 -4.04 5.45
CA GLN A 42 1.19 -4.30 6.02
C GLN A 42 0.20 -4.38 4.89
N LEU A 43 -0.46 -5.52 4.74
CA LEU A 43 -1.57 -5.63 3.80
C LEU A 43 -2.64 -4.60 4.17
N LEU A 44 -2.95 -3.69 3.24
CA LEU A 44 -4.04 -2.73 3.33
C LEU A 44 -5.35 -3.36 2.89
N GLY A 45 -5.29 -4.16 1.82
CA GLY A 45 -6.45 -4.77 1.18
C GLY A 45 -6.13 -5.16 -0.26
N THR A 46 -7.13 -5.68 -0.96
CA THR A 46 -7.00 -6.12 -2.35
C THR A 46 -7.88 -5.23 -3.22
N VAL A 47 -7.31 -4.62 -4.24
CA VAL A 47 -8.01 -3.81 -5.23
C VAL A 47 -8.12 -4.57 -6.55
N VAL A 48 -9.16 -4.28 -7.32
CA VAL A 48 -9.30 -4.84 -8.67
C VAL A 48 -8.72 -3.85 -9.65
N TRP A 49 -7.60 -4.20 -10.27
CA TRP A 49 -6.98 -3.40 -11.32
C TRP A 49 -7.43 -3.87 -12.69
N THR A 50 -7.78 -2.94 -13.57
CA THR A 50 -8.11 -3.23 -14.97
C THR A 50 -7.02 -2.77 -15.92
N CYS A 51 -6.25 -3.71 -16.48
CA CYS A 51 -5.29 -3.40 -17.53
C CYS A 51 -6.02 -3.22 -18.88
N GLY A 52 -6.07 -2.00 -19.39
CA GLY A 52 -6.67 -1.68 -20.69
C GLY A 52 -8.19 -1.89 -20.79
N GLY A 53 -8.90 -1.94 -19.65
CA GLY A 53 -10.36 -2.08 -19.58
C GLY A 53 -10.92 -3.49 -19.75
N VAL A 54 -10.08 -4.52 -19.94
CA VAL A 54 -10.55 -5.89 -20.25
C VAL A 54 -10.19 -6.90 -19.17
N THR A 55 -9.00 -6.81 -18.59
CA THR A 55 -8.50 -7.81 -17.63
C THR A 55 -8.60 -7.28 -16.21
N LYS A 56 -9.49 -7.88 -15.40
CA LYS A 56 -9.62 -7.58 -13.95
C LYS A 56 -8.67 -8.47 -13.17
N GLU A 57 -7.60 -7.90 -12.64
CA GLU A 57 -6.65 -8.59 -11.77
C GLU A 57 -6.82 -8.10 -10.33
N ALA A 58 -6.89 -9.03 -9.38
CA ALA A 58 -6.93 -8.71 -7.96
C ALA A 58 -5.50 -8.49 -7.47
N ILE A 59 -5.19 -7.26 -7.05
CA ILE A 59 -3.86 -6.85 -6.61
C ILE A 59 -3.89 -6.49 -5.14
N GLU A 60 -3.00 -7.11 -4.36
CA GLU A 60 -2.82 -6.82 -2.94
C GLU A 60 -2.00 -5.55 -2.76
N LEU A 61 -2.55 -4.58 -2.03
CA LEU A 61 -1.88 -3.34 -1.71
C LEU A 61 -1.26 -3.42 -0.32
N TYR A 62 -0.05 -2.89 -0.20
CA TYR A 62 0.71 -2.89 1.04
C TYR A 62 1.06 -1.46 1.48
N ALA A 63 1.01 -1.22 2.79
CA ALA A 63 1.43 0.01 3.44
C ALA A 63 2.65 -0.20 4.33
N CYS A 64 3.30 0.91 4.70
CA CYS A 64 4.33 0.93 5.72
C CYS A 64 3.78 0.49 7.09
N ARG A 65 4.64 -0.12 7.91
CA ARG A 65 4.46 -0.24 9.37
C ARG A 65 5.50 0.60 10.12
N PRO A 66 5.11 1.49 11.05
CA PRO A 66 3.74 1.95 11.30
C PRO A 66 3.13 2.58 10.05
N LEU A 67 1.79 2.63 10.00
CA LEU A 67 1.07 3.29 8.91
C LEU A 67 1.61 4.70 8.71
N CYS A 68 1.59 5.17 7.47
CA CYS A 68 2.07 6.50 7.13
C CYS A 68 1.33 7.54 7.99
N ASP A 69 1.98 8.02 9.04
CA ASP A 69 1.50 9.15 9.84
C ASP A 69 1.38 10.31 8.85
N GLU A 70 0.18 10.84 8.67
CA GLU A 70 -0.20 11.78 7.60
C GLU A 70 0.56 13.13 7.65
N GLY A 71 1.70 13.23 8.34
CA GLY A 71 2.43 14.49 8.48
C GLY A 71 3.84 14.48 9.08
N ARG A 72 4.67 13.42 9.02
CA ARG A 72 6.09 13.55 9.46
C ARG A 72 7.03 12.49 8.85
N ALA A 73 7.80 12.85 7.82
CA ALA A 73 9.24 13.15 7.88
C ALA A 73 9.99 12.11 7.00
N ALA A 74 10.56 12.45 5.84
CA ALA A 74 11.78 13.24 5.73
C ALA A 74 12.81 12.83 6.81
N GLN A 75 13.51 11.71 6.63
CA GLN A 75 14.93 11.54 7.01
C GLN A 75 15.42 10.14 6.58
N GLN A 76 15.85 9.98 5.33
CA GLN A 76 17.01 9.13 5.08
C GLN A 76 18.21 10.06 5.01
N ASP A 77 18.81 10.20 6.18
CA ASP A 77 20.23 10.45 6.42
C ASP A 77 21.11 9.84 5.30
N GLY A 78 21.90 10.71 4.69
CA GLY A 78 22.88 10.40 3.67
C GLY A 78 23.84 11.58 3.55
N GLY A 79 24.63 11.79 4.61
CA GLY A 79 25.55 12.91 4.74
C GLY A 79 26.86 12.82 3.95
N HIS A 80 27.69 13.86 4.10
CA HIS A 80 29.14 13.85 4.35
C HIS A 80 29.81 15.14 3.83
N GLY A 81 30.48 15.89 4.71
CA GLY A 81 31.32 17.05 4.38
C GLY A 81 31.43 18.06 5.50
#